data_AF-A0A1Q9E7N2-F1
#
_entry.id   AF-A0A1Q9E7N2-F1
#
_cell.length_a   1.000
_cell.length_b   1.000
_cell.length_c   1.000
_cell.angle_alpha   90.00
_cell.angle_beta   90.00
_cell.angle_gamma   90.00
#
_symmetry.space_group_name_H-M   'P 1'
#
loop_
_entity.id
_entity.type
_entity.pdbx_description
1 polymer ?
#
loop_
_entity_poly.entity_id
_entity_poly.type
_entity_poly.pdbx_seq_one_letter_code
_entity_poly.pdbx_strand_id
1 'polypeptide(L)'
;MATSYRFSLEDVCWQQHLRDEGFVVLAGALLPEEVEVAKDLLWRDLEAAYGVSRETPESWKKWPLSKTGLNTKIAQDPGAWYVRACPGVKEAFARIWGSSDLIVSMDALLIWRPWWREAAWRPCTEGLHLDQNPFSKPEFETVQGMVPLLPVSAETGGLEVVPRSHTPDAKAELCREFPYLRYSGDWCPLNRSFEDAMLLLAEPGDLILWDSRTIHGGRVGDGLVSSPLAPSSLARLSVTVAMVPRARATPEVLQARREGFLKGRIFNHSPHEAGTSSGTLASRSTKRHSMTELNESQLALL
;
A
#
# COMPACT_ATOMS: atom_id res chain seq x y z
N MET A 1 -12.80 9.35 24.86
CA MET A 1 -11.34 9.41 24.71
C MET A 1 -11.03 8.73 23.40
N ALA A 2 -10.42 9.42 22.43
CA ALA A 2 -10.05 8.76 21.18
C ALA A 2 -9.00 7.70 21.51
N THR A 3 -9.34 6.43 21.33
CA THR A 3 -8.37 5.33 21.42
C THR A 3 -7.28 5.61 20.40
N SER A 4 -6.03 5.68 20.83
CA SER A 4 -4.89 5.77 19.92
C SER A 4 -4.95 4.55 18.99
N TYR A 5 -5.02 4.76 17.68
CA TYR A 5 -4.93 3.69 16.67
C TYR A 5 -3.48 3.35 16.31
N ARG A 6 -2.53 4.07 16.90
CA ARG A 6 -1.09 3.86 16.73
C ARG A 6 -0.51 3.13 17.93
N PHE A 7 0.10 1.97 17.68
CA PHE A 7 0.62 1.05 18.69
C PHE A 7 2.05 0.64 18.36
N SER A 8 2.88 0.31 19.35
CA SER A 8 4.12 -0.43 19.08
C SER A 8 3.81 -1.88 18.72
N LEU A 9 4.69 -2.55 17.97
CA LEU A 9 4.53 -3.96 17.63
C LEU A 9 4.44 -4.88 18.87
N GLU A 10 5.06 -4.48 20.00
CA GLU A 10 5.01 -5.19 21.28
C GLU A 10 3.75 -4.96 22.11
N ASP A 11 2.89 -4.03 21.70
CA ASP A 11 1.62 -3.81 22.38
C ASP A 11 0.64 -4.92 22.03
N VAL A 12 0.25 -5.75 23.01
CA VAL A 12 -0.65 -6.88 22.76
C VAL A 12 -2.07 -6.47 22.31
N CYS A 13 -2.44 -5.20 22.46
CA CYS A 13 -3.77 -4.70 22.10
C CYS A 13 -3.94 -4.41 20.60
N TRP A 14 -2.87 -4.25 19.82
CA TRP A 14 -2.99 -3.79 18.43
C TRP A 14 -3.76 -4.77 17.55
N GLN A 15 -3.64 -6.08 17.80
CA GLN A 15 -4.39 -7.09 17.05
C GLN A 15 -5.88 -7.03 17.33
N GLN A 16 -6.25 -6.75 18.59
CA GLN A 16 -7.65 -6.57 18.97
C GLN A 16 -8.20 -5.30 18.33
N HIS A 17 -7.42 -4.21 18.33
CA HIS A 17 -7.79 -2.98 17.63
C HIS A 17 -8.02 -3.20 16.13
N LEU A 18 -7.11 -3.92 15.45
CA LEU A 18 -7.28 -4.29 14.04
C LEU A 18 -8.57 -5.10 13.81
N ARG A 19 -8.89 -6.05 14.70
CA ARG A 19 -10.14 -6.84 14.61
C ARG A 19 -11.38 -5.99 14.82
N ASP A 20 -11.37 -5.08 15.78
CA ASP A 20 -12.56 -4.31 16.18
C ASP A 20 -12.81 -3.11 15.28
N GLU A 21 -11.76 -2.40 14.90
CA GLU A 21 -11.84 -1.15 14.11
C GLU A 21 -11.62 -1.38 12.60
N GLY A 22 -11.03 -2.52 12.22
CA GLY A 22 -10.76 -2.88 10.83
C GLY A 22 -9.46 -2.29 10.27
N PHE A 23 -8.68 -1.58 11.10
CA PHE A 23 -7.38 -1.00 10.77
C PHE A 23 -6.50 -0.83 12.01
N VAL A 24 -5.21 -0.59 11.81
CA VAL A 24 -4.25 -0.22 12.84
C VAL A 24 -3.01 0.46 12.23
N VAL A 25 -2.31 1.29 13.00
CA VAL A 25 -0.96 1.79 12.65
C VAL A 25 0.06 1.22 13.62
N LEU A 26 1.06 0.51 13.12
CA LEU A 26 2.16 -0.03 13.91
C LEU A 26 3.37 0.88 13.82
N ALA A 27 3.74 1.45 14.97
CA ALA A 27 4.85 2.37 15.12
C ALA A 27 6.18 1.69 14.88
N GLY A 28 7.03 2.27 14.02
CA GLY A 28 8.42 1.84 13.84
C GLY A 28 8.57 0.41 13.36
N ALA A 29 7.71 -0.04 12.43
CA ALA A 29 7.87 -1.33 11.77
C ALA A 29 9.15 -1.40 10.93
N LEU A 30 9.63 -0.25 10.46
CA LEU A 30 11.00 -0.02 10.00
C LEU A 30 11.71 0.88 11.00
N LEU A 31 12.97 0.55 11.29
CA LEU A 31 13.87 1.41 12.06
C LEU A 31 14.27 2.64 11.23
N PRO A 32 14.67 3.77 11.86
CA PRO A 32 15.06 4.98 11.15
C PRO A 32 16.12 4.76 10.07
N GLU A 33 17.13 3.92 10.33
CA GLU A 33 18.16 3.54 9.37
C GLU A 33 17.61 2.73 8.18
N GLU A 34 16.62 1.85 8.43
CA GLU A 34 15.96 1.08 7.38
C GLU A 34 15.10 2.00 6.49
N VAL A 35 14.48 3.02 7.08
CA VAL A 35 13.74 4.05 6.33
C VAL A 35 14.66 4.81 5.38
N GLU A 36 15.84 5.22 5.83
CA GLU A 36 16.80 5.93 4.97
C GLU A 36 17.35 5.03 3.86
N VAL A 37 17.69 3.77 4.17
CA VAL A 37 18.09 2.80 3.13
C VAL A 37 16.97 2.59 2.11
N ALA A 38 15.73 2.45 2.57
CA ALA A 38 14.58 2.28 1.67
C ALA A 38 14.38 3.51 0.77
N LYS A 39 14.52 4.73 1.30
CA LYS A 39 14.44 5.97 0.50
C LYS A 39 15.53 6.03 -0.55
N ASP A 40 16.77 5.71 -0.20
CA ASP A 40 17.91 5.74 -1.13
C ASP A 40 17.72 4.72 -2.26
N LEU A 41 17.33 3.48 -1.93
CA LEU A 41 17.05 2.44 -2.93
C LEU A 41 15.90 2.86 -3.86
N LEU A 42 14.79 3.35 -3.31
CA LEU A 42 13.64 3.77 -4.11
C LEU A 42 13.95 4.98 -4.99
N TRP A 43 14.73 5.94 -4.50
CA TRP A 43 15.19 7.05 -5.35
C TRP A 43 16.07 6.54 -6.48
N ARG A 44 17.06 5.69 -6.22
CA ARG A 44 17.87 5.08 -7.28
C ARG A 44 17.00 4.37 -8.33
N ASP A 45 16.00 3.61 -7.88
CA ASP A 45 15.09 2.88 -8.78
C ASP A 45 14.24 3.86 -9.62
N LEU A 46 13.75 4.95 -9.02
CA LEU A 46 13.04 6.02 -9.72
C LEU A 46 13.90 6.75 -10.75
N GLU A 47 15.13 7.11 -10.39
CA GLU A 47 16.08 7.79 -11.26
C GLU A 47 16.43 6.91 -12.46
N ALA A 48 16.69 5.62 -12.23
CA ALA A 48 16.94 4.64 -13.30
C ALA A 48 15.71 4.43 -14.20
N ALA A 49 14.51 4.33 -13.62
CA ALA A 49 13.29 4.03 -14.37
C ALA A 49 12.75 5.23 -15.16
N TYR A 50 12.95 6.46 -14.69
CA TYR A 50 12.30 7.66 -15.24
C TYR A 50 13.27 8.76 -15.70
N GLY A 51 14.56 8.68 -15.36
CA GLY A 51 15.52 9.75 -15.62
C GLY A 51 15.23 11.03 -14.83
N VAL A 52 14.50 10.91 -13.72
CA VAL A 52 14.35 11.98 -12.72
C VAL A 52 15.59 12.03 -11.83
N SER A 53 15.73 13.05 -11.01
CA SER A 53 16.76 13.15 -9.98
C SER A 53 16.18 13.66 -8.68
N ARG A 54 16.53 13.03 -7.55
CA ARG A 54 16.20 13.52 -6.20
C ARG A 54 16.73 14.92 -5.95
N GLU A 55 17.91 15.21 -6.48
CA GLU A 55 18.67 16.44 -6.27
C GLU A 55 18.24 17.58 -7.20
N THR A 56 17.54 17.26 -8.30
CA THR A 56 17.08 18.24 -9.30
C THR A 56 15.55 18.18 -9.48
N PRO A 57 14.77 18.89 -8.65
CA PRO A 57 13.30 18.84 -8.67
C PRO A 57 12.67 19.29 -9.99
N GLU A 58 13.37 20.11 -10.77
CA GLU A 58 12.95 20.53 -12.11
C GLU A 58 12.77 19.34 -13.05
N SER A 59 13.54 18.26 -12.85
CA SER A 59 13.39 17.00 -13.60
C SER A 59 12.01 16.36 -13.39
N TRP A 60 11.34 16.63 -12.26
CA TRP A 60 10.04 16.03 -11.92
C TRP A 60 8.88 16.59 -12.76
N LYS A 61 9.08 17.72 -13.45
CA LYS A 61 8.08 18.30 -14.37
C LYS A 61 7.77 17.38 -15.55
N LYS A 62 8.77 16.62 -16.03
CA LYS A 62 8.63 15.69 -17.16
C LYS A 62 8.35 14.25 -16.70
N TRP A 63 8.28 14.00 -15.40
CA TRP A 63 8.02 12.66 -14.86
C TRP A 63 6.59 12.22 -15.16
N PRO A 64 6.37 11.16 -15.96
CA PRO A 64 5.04 10.64 -16.28
C PRO A 64 4.46 9.81 -15.12
N LEU A 65 4.21 10.46 -13.99
CA LEU A 65 3.59 9.85 -12.82
C LEU A 65 2.06 9.87 -12.92
N SER A 66 1.40 8.77 -12.55
CA SER A 66 -0.07 8.70 -12.50
C SER A 66 -0.64 9.78 -11.56
N LYS A 67 -1.81 10.34 -11.91
CA LYS A 67 -2.53 11.26 -11.01
C LYS A 67 -2.98 10.60 -9.71
N THR A 68 -3.22 9.28 -9.71
CA THR A 68 -3.52 8.51 -8.49
C THR A 68 -2.27 8.35 -7.60
N GLY A 69 -1.07 8.50 -8.18
CA GLY A 69 0.20 8.20 -7.52
C GLY A 69 0.61 6.74 -7.57
N LEU A 70 -0.24 5.85 -8.09
CA LEU A 70 0.10 4.43 -8.28
C LEU A 70 1.29 4.29 -9.23
N ASN A 71 2.30 3.58 -8.78
CA ASN A 71 3.51 3.26 -9.53
C ASN A 71 3.80 1.77 -9.44
N THR A 72 3.63 1.08 -10.56
CA THR A 72 3.88 -0.36 -10.69
C THR A 72 5.21 -0.67 -11.36
N LYS A 73 5.89 0.35 -11.90
CA LYS A 73 7.07 0.18 -12.76
C LYS A 73 8.29 -0.28 -11.98
N ILE A 74 8.45 0.25 -10.76
CA ILE A 74 9.57 -0.07 -9.86
C ILE A 74 9.17 -1.02 -8.74
N ALA A 75 8.00 -1.65 -8.83
CA ALA A 75 7.47 -2.49 -7.77
C ALA A 75 8.17 -3.86 -7.65
N GLN A 76 9.03 -4.21 -8.59
CA GLN A 76 9.90 -5.39 -8.55
C GLN A 76 11.39 -5.01 -8.42
N ASP A 77 11.67 -3.73 -8.20
CA ASP A 77 13.04 -3.21 -8.06
C ASP A 77 13.50 -3.31 -6.59
N PRO A 78 14.81 -3.18 -6.30
CA PRO A 78 15.35 -3.52 -4.99
C PRO A 78 14.76 -2.73 -3.83
N GLY A 79 14.36 -1.46 -4.02
CA GLY A 79 13.76 -0.65 -2.96
C GLY A 79 12.41 -1.19 -2.48
N ALA A 80 11.56 -1.66 -3.40
CA ALA A 80 10.28 -2.28 -3.03
C ALA A 80 10.50 -3.62 -2.29
N TRP A 81 11.45 -4.44 -2.76
CA TRP A 81 11.80 -5.71 -2.14
C TRP A 81 12.48 -5.56 -0.78
N TYR A 82 13.25 -4.49 -0.58
CA TYR A 82 13.84 -4.16 0.71
C TYR A 82 12.76 -3.91 1.75
N VAL A 83 11.80 -3.01 1.47
CA VAL A 83 10.70 -2.70 2.40
C VAL A 83 9.84 -3.93 2.71
N ARG A 84 9.52 -4.75 1.71
CA ARG A 84 8.76 -6.00 1.90
C ARG A 84 9.47 -6.99 2.82
N ALA A 85 10.80 -6.99 2.84
CA ALA A 85 11.60 -7.92 3.63
C ALA A 85 12.03 -7.38 5.00
N CYS A 86 11.70 -6.13 5.34
CA CYS A 86 12.02 -5.54 6.64
C CYS A 86 11.45 -6.39 7.79
N PRO A 87 12.24 -6.66 8.86
CA PRO A 87 11.85 -7.57 9.93
C PRO A 87 10.53 -7.20 10.62
N GLY A 88 10.31 -5.92 10.96
CA GLY A 88 9.09 -5.50 11.65
C GLY A 88 7.82 -5.66 10.79
N VAL A 89 7.94 -5.55 9.45
CA VAL A 89 6.84 -5.84 8.52
C VAL A 89 6.50 -7.33 8.55
N LYS A 90 7.52 -8.19 8.40
CA LYS A 90 7.33 -9.64 8.43
C LYS A 90 6.75 -10.11 9.76
N GLU A 91 7.25 -9.58 10.87
CA GLU A 91 6.78 -9.91 12.21
C GLU A 91 5.32 -9.50 12.43
N ALA A 92 4.91 -8.31 11.98
CA ALA A 92 3.52 -7.87 12.07
C ALA A 92 2.58 -8.85 11.35
N PHE A 93 2.89 -9.21 10.10
CA PHE A 93 2.07 -10.18 9.36
C PHE A 93 2.15 -11.59 9.96
N ALA A 94 3.31 -12.01 10.47
CA ALA A 94 3.45 -13.31 11.10
C ALA A 94 2.55 -13.43 12.35
N ARG A 95 2.46 -12.34 13.12
CA ARG A 95 1.56 -12.22 14.28
C ARG A 95 0.08 -12.23 13.87
N ILE A 96 -0.29 -11.59 12.75
CA ILE A 96 -1.68 -11.64 12.21
C ILE A 96 -2.08 -13.08 11.87
N TRP A 97 -1.19 -13.80 11.21
CA TRP A 97 -1.50 -15.11 10.63
C TRP A 97 -1.13 -16.31 11.49
N GLY A 98 -0.41 -16.09 12.60
CA GLY A 98 0.15 -17.18 13.41
C GLY A 98 1.14 -18.05 12.64
N SER A 99 1.81 -17.50 11.61
CA SER A 99 2.73 -18.24 10.74
C SER A 99 3.87 -17.34 10.27
N SER A 100 5.11 -17.83 10.37
CA SER A 100 6.29 -17.16 9.79
C SER A 100 6.57 -17.54 8.34
N ASP A 101 5.95 -18.62 7.82
CA ASP A 101 6.05 -19.01 6.41
C ASP A 101 5.04 -18.22 5.59
N LEU A 102 5.47 -17.03 5.17
CA LEU A 102 4.65 -16.03 4.49
C LEU A 102 5.11 -15.82 3.04
N ILE A 103 4.14 -15.46 2.19
CA ILE A 103 4.36 -14.91 0.85
C ILE A 103 3.82 -13.48 0.78
N VAL A 104 4.45 -12.62 -0.02
CA VAL A 104 4.16 -11.17 -0.06
C VAL A 104 3.42 -10.71 -1.31
N SER A 105 2.62 -9.66 -1.22
CA SER A 105 2.03 -9.02 -2.40
C SER A 105 3.13 -8.41 -3.27
N MET A 106 2.97 -8.56 -4.59
CA MET A 106 3.87 -7.97 -5.58
C MET A 106 3.15 -6.84 -6.30
N ASP A 107 2.69 -5.86 -5.52
CA ASP A 107 1.75 -4.84 -5.98
C ASP A 107 2.46 -3.55 -6.43
N ALA A 108 2.24 -2.41 -5.76
CA ALA A 108 2.61 -1.10 -6.27
C ALA A 108 3.29 -0.23 -5.20
N LEU A 109 3.69 0.96 -5.62
CA LEU A 109 4.06 2.07 -4.75
C LEU A 109 3.07 3.20 -4.91
N LEU A 110 2.95 4.04 -3.89
CA LEU A 110 2.14 5.24 -3.87
C LEU A 110 3.07 6.45 -3.76
N ILE A 111 3.11 7.25 -4.83
CA ILE A 111 4.05 8.35 -4.98
C ILE A 111 3.28 9.61 -5.36
N TRP A 112 3.42 10.67 -4.56
CA TRP A 112 2.89 11.99 -4.91
C TRP A 112 4.01 13.03 -4.97
N ARG A 113 3.97 13.84 -6.02
CA ARG A 113 4.76 15.06 -6.09
C ARG A 113 4.17 16.12 -5.15
N PRO A 114 4.97 17.06 -4.64
CA PRO A 114 4.50 18.12 -3.75
C PRO A 114 3.66 19.15 -4.53
N TRP A 115 2.34 18.94 -4.58
CA TRP A 115 1.43 19.78 -5.38
C TRP A 115 1.32 21.23 -4.91
N TRP A 116 1.73 21.51 -3.66
CA TRP A 116 1.89 22.88 -3.19
C TRP A 116 3.02 23.63 -3.89
N ARG A 117 3.97 22.93 -4.54
CA ARG A 117 4.99 23.57 -5.39
C ARG A 117 4.50 23.85 -6.80
N GLU A 118 3.61 23.01 -7.32
CA GLU A 118 3.08 23.09 -8.68
C GLU A 118 1.66 22.52 -8.70
N ALA A 119 0.66 23.38 -8.92
CA ALA A 119 -0.75 23.00 -8.79
C ALA A 119 -1.14 21.85 -9.74
N ALA A 120 -0.50 21.76 -10.91
CA ALA A 120 -0.69 20.68 -11.87
C ALA A 120 -0.28 19.29 -11.34
N TRP A 121 0.48 19.22 -10.24
CA TRP A 121 0.86 17.97 -9.58
C TRP A 121 -0.17 17.48 -8.57
N ARG A 122 -1.28 18.19 -8.35
CA ARG A 122 -2.33 17.78 -7.41
C ARG A 122 -2.85 16.38 -7.75
N PRO A 123 -2.75 15.41 -6.83
CA PRO A 123 -3.25 14.06 -7.06
C PRO A 123 -4.77 14.04 -7.27
N CYS A 124 -5.22 13.00 -7.96
CA CYS A 124 -6.62 12.62 -8.10
C CYS A 124 -6.74 11.19 -7.62
N THR A 125 -7.26 11.01 -6.41
CA THR A 125 -7.35 9.69 -5.78
C THR A 125 -8.53 8.90 -6.34
N GLU A 126 -8.49 7.60 -6.09
CA GLU A 126 -9.49 6.62 -6.51
C GLU A 126 -10.81 6.71 -5.73
N GLY A 127 -10.86 7.54 -4.69
CA GLY A 127 -12.02 7.69 -3.80
C GLY A 127 -12.21 6.49 -2.86
N LEU A 128 -13.24 6.54 -2.03
CA LEU A 128 -13.55 5.44 -1.11
C LEU A 128 -14.11 4.23 -1.86
N HIS A 129 -13.51 3.07 -1.61
CA HIS A 129 -13.77 1.82 -2.29
C HIS A 129 -13.54 0.61 -1.37
N LEU A 130 -13.79 -0.59 -1.91
CA LEU A 130 -13.29 -1.86 -1.40
C LEU A 130 -12.43 -2.52 -2.47
N ASP A 131 -11.46 -3.29 -2.02
CA ASP A 131 -10.72 -4.24 -2.86
C ASP A 131 -11.10 -5.70 -2.57
N GLN A 132 -12.07 -5.92 -1.69
CA GLN A 132 -12.66 -7.22 -1.43
C GLN A 132 -14.18 -7.11 -1.54
N ASN A 133 -14.74 -7.71 -2.58
CA ASN A 133 -16.15 -7.59 -2.88
C ASN A 133 -16.99 -8.40 -1.87
N PRO A 134 -17.92 -7.75 -1.14
CA PRO A 134 -18.69 -8.41 -0.08
C PRO A 134 -19.70 -9.44 -0.59
N PHE A 135 -20.04 -9.44 -1.88
CA PHE A 135 -20.94 -10.43 -2.48
C PHE A 135 -20.23 -11.73 -2.83
N SER A 136 -18.99 -11.66 -3.32
CA SER A 136 -18.23 -12.83 -3.75
C SER A 136 -17.21 -13.32 -2.72
N LYS A 137 -16.72 -12.43 -1.85
CA LYS A 137 -15.73 -12.70 -0.80
C LYS A 137 -16.18 -12.05 0.53
N PRO A 138 -17.21 -12.59 1.22
CA PRO A 138 -17.75 -12.00 2.45
C PRO A 138 -16.82 -12.20 3.67
N GLU A 139 -16.03 -13.26 3.66
CA GLU A 139 -15.19 -13.67 4.79
C GLU A 139 -13.84 -12.93 4.83
N PHE A 140 -13.10 -13.06 5.92
CA PHE A 140 -11.77 -12.46 6.04
C PHE A 140 -10.75 -13.12 5.08
N GLU A 141 -10.30 -12.40 4.04
CA GLU A 141 -9.34 -12.94 3.07
C GLU A 141 -7.91 -12.48 3.31
N THR A 142 -7.70 -11.18 3.54
CA THR A 142 -6.36 -10.59 3.63
C THR A 142 -6.39 -9.31 4.45
N VAL A 143 -5.24 -8.99 5.04
CA VAL A 143 -4.94 -7.66 5.58
C VAL A 143 -4.04 -6.97 4.57
N GLN A 144 -4.49 -5.84 4.07
CA GLN A 144 -3.67 -4.95 3.28
C GLN A 144 -2.79 -4.10 4.18
N GLY A 145 -1.71 -3.58 3.62
CA GLY A 145 -0.84 -2.69 4.34
C GLY A 145 -0.02 -1.78 3.43
N MET A 146 0.55 -0.75 4.05
CA MET A 146 1.56 0.08 3.41
C MET A 146 2.52 0.65 4.44
N VAL A 147 3.77 0.84 4.00
CA VAL A 147 4.81 1.51 4.77
C VAL A 147 5.04 2.90 4.17
N PRO A 148 4.52 3.99 4.77
CA PRO A 148 4.96 5.34 4.45
C PRO A 148 6.43 5.55 4.82
N LEU A 149 7.21 6.09 3.87
CA LEU A 149 8.60 6.53 4.09
C LEU A 149 8.70 8.04 4.27
N LEU A 150 7.57 8.75 4.21
CA LEU A 150 7.43 10.17 4.48
C LEU A 150 6.23 10.37 5.40
N PRO A 151 6.18 11.46 6.20
CA PRO A 151 5.08 11.68 7.13
C PRO A 151 3.72 11.75 6.42
N VAL A 152 2.73 11.09 7.02
CA VAL A 152 1.31 11.21 6.65
C VAL A 152 0.65 12.15 7.64
N SER A 153 0.36 13.37 7.17
CA SER A 153 -0.22 14.46 7.94
C SER A 153 -1.49 15.00 7.27
N ALA A 154 -2.20 15.93 7.93
CA ALA A 154 -3.34 16.63 7.31
C ALA A 154 -2.94 17.38 6.02
N GLU A 155 -1.69 17.84 5.94
CA GLU A 155 -1.14 18.57 4.81
C GLU A 155 -0.70 17.65 3.67
N THR A 156 -0.13 16.48 3.97
CA THR A 156 0.37 15.55 2.93
C THR A 156 -0.69 14.54 2.47
N GLY A 157 -1.67 14.22 3.32
CA GLY A 157 -2.66 13.20 3.02
C GLY A 157 -2.06 11.79 2.92
N GLY A 158 -2.91 10.80 2.64
CA GLY A 158 -2.51 9.39 2.77
C GLY A 158 -3.68 8.44 2.57
N LEU A 159 -3.71 7.39 3.39
CA LEU A 159 -4.82 6.45 3.45
C LEU A 159 -5.89 6.99 4.41
N GLU A 160 -7.14 7.07 3.93
CA GLU A 160 -8.30 7.19 4.79
C GLU A 160 -9.08 5.88 4.83
N VAL A 161 -9.75 5.63 5.96
CA VAL A 161 -10.56 4.45 6.21
C VAL A 161 -11.89 4.83 6.85
N VAL A 162 -12.91 3.99 6.69
CA VAL A 162 -14.16 4.07 7.45
C VAL A 162 -14.10 2.99 8.56
N PRO A 163 -13.90 3.37 9.82
CA PRO A 163 -13.82 2.42 10.94
C PRO A 163 -15.02 1.48 10.99
N ARG A 164 -14.77 0.21 11.37
CA ARG A 164 -15.79 -0.85 11.54
C ARG A 164 -16.62 -1.20 10.30
N SER A 165 -16.28 -0.66 9.14
CA SER A 165 -16.97 -0.94 7.89
C SER A 165 -16.73 -2.38 7.37
N HIS A 166 -15.78 -3.11 7.94
CA HIS A 166 -15.52 -4.54 7.68
C HIS A 166 -16.49 -5.48 8.41
N THR A 167 -17.23 -5.00 9.41
CA THR A 167 -18.11 -5.84 10.24
C THR A 167 -19.25 -6.46 9.42
N PRO A 168 -19.78 -7.63 9.84
CA PRO A 168 -20.90 -8.29 9.14
C PRO A 168 -22.11 -7.38 8.94
N ASP A 169 -22.50 -6.62 9.96
CA ASP A 169 -23.65 -5.71 9.90
C ASP A 169 -23.42 -4.56 8.93
N ALA A 170 -22.25 -3.92 8.98
CA ALA A 170 -21.89 -2.85 8.04
C ALA A 170 -21.83 -3.37 6.60
N LYS A 171 -21.35 -4.60 6.39
CA LYS A 171 -21.31 -5.25 5.06
C LYS A 171 -22.70 -5.61 4.56
N ALA A 172 -23.59 -6.09 5.43
CA ALA A 172 -24.98 -6.34 5.08
C ALA A 172 -25.72 -5.05 4.69
N GLU A 173 -25.43 -3.93 5.37
CA GLU A 173 -25.94 -2.60 5.00
C GLU A 173 -25.37 -2.13 3.66
N LEU A 174 -24.06 -2.22 3.47
CA LEU A 174 -23.40 -1.84 2.23
C LEU A 174 -23.93 -2.64 1.03
N CYS A 175 -24.16 -3.94 1.18
CA CYS A 175 -24.75 -4.78 0.14
C CYS A 175 -26.20 -4.38 -0.18
N ARG A 176 -26.98 -3.91 0.81
CA ARG A 176 -28.35 -3.39 0.60
C ARG A 176 -28.33 -2.06 -0.14
N GLU A 177 -27.39 -1.19 0.20
CA GLU A 177 -27.24 0.15 -0.41
C GLU A 177 -26.66 0.07 -1.84
N PHE A 178 -25.69 -0.83 -2.06
CA PHE A 178 -24.96 -0.98 -3.32
C PHE A 178 -25.16 -2.36 -3.96
N PRO A 179 -26.39 -2.76 -4.31
CA PRO A 179 -26.68 -4.10 -4.84
C PRO A 179 -26.01 -4.38 -6.18
N TYR A 180 -25.65 -3.34 -6.95
CA TYR A 180 -24.96 -3.47 -8.23
C TYR A 180 -23.54 -4.05 -8.09
N LEU A 181 -22.90 -3.94 -6.91
CA LEU A 181 -21.57 -4.50 -6.66
C LEU A 181 -21.55 -6.03 -6.76
N ARG A 182 -22.70 -6.71 -6.71
CA ARG A 182 -22.81 -8.15 -6.98
C ARG A 182 -22.24 -8.55 -8.34
N TYR A 183 -22.23 -7.62 -9.30
CA TYR A 183 -21.71 -7.83 -10.65
C TYR A 183 -20.31 -7.25 -10.85
N SER A 184 -19.71 -6.67 -9.81
CA SER A 184 -18.35 -6.15 -9.83
C SER A 184 -17.33 -7.25 -9.53
N GLY A 185 -16.07 -7.01 -9.92
CA GLY A 185 -14.93 -7.78 -9.40
C GLY A 185 -14.59 -7.34 -7.97
N ASP A 186 -13.35 -7.58 -7.58
CA ASP A 186 -12.82 -7.17 -6.27
C ASP A 186 -12.82 -5.64 -6.07
N TRP A 187 -12.61 -4.88 -7.15
CA TRP A 187 -12.67 -3.42 -7.13
C TRP A 187 -14.12 -2.90 -7.06
N CYS A 188 -14.47 -2.28 -5.93
CA CYS A 188 -15.81 -1.77 -5.65
C CYS A 188 -15.79 -0.26 -5.29
N PRO A 189 -15.83 0.65 -6.27
CA PRO A 189 -15.88 2.09 -6.02
C PRO A 189 -17.26 2.50 -5.50
N LEU A 190 -17.31 3.28 -4.42
CA LEU A 190 -18.56 3.67 -3.76
C LEU A 190 -19.06 5.05 -4.20
N ASN A 191 -18.18 5.89 -4.76
CA ASN A 191 -18.52 7.23 -5.28
C ASN A 191 -19.31 8.12 -4.30
N ARG A 192 -19.08 7.96 -2.99
CA ARG A 192 -19.65 8.80 -1.93
C ARG A 192 -18.63 9.01 -0.80
N SER A 193 -18.89 10.04 0.00
CA SER A 193 -18.19 10.27 1.26
C SER A 193 -18.90 9.54 2.40
N PHE A 194 -18.14 9.26 3.46
CA PHE A 194 -18.62 8.71 4.72
C PHE A 194 -18.22 9.68 5.83
N GLU A 195 -19.15 10.06 6.70
CA GLU A 195 -18.90 11.07 7.74
C GLU A 195 -17.82 10.63 8.73
N ASP A 196 -17.76 9.33 9.00
CA ASP A 196 -16.76 8.70 9.87
C ASP A 196 -15.45 8.37 9.17
N ALA A 197 -15.27 8.73 7.89
CA ALA A 197 -14.02 8.52 7.19
C ALA A 197 -12.88 9.32 7.85
N MET A 198 -11.80 8.64 8.18
CA MET A 198 -10.67 9.24 8.88
C MET A 198 -9.34 8.99 8.16
N LEU A 199 -8.53 10.06 8.05
CA LEU A 199 -7.15 9.96 7.60
C LEU A 199 -6.29 9.31 8.68
N LEU A 200 -5.54 8.27 8.32
CA LEU A 200 -4.62 7.61 9.23
C LEU A 200 -3.26 8.31 9.20
N LEU A 201 -2.98 9.10 10.24
CA LEU A 201 -1.68 9.74 10.43
C LEU A 201 -0.62 8.70 10.77
N ALA A 202 0.58 8.86 10.22
CA ALA A 202 1.69 7.91 10.36
C ALA A 202 3.03 8.61 10.19
N GLU A 203 4.03 8.12 10.92
CA GLU A 203 5.42 8.56 10.80
C GLU A 203 6.18 7.71 9.76
N PRO A 204 7.29 8.21 9.19
CA PRO A 204 8.16 7.40 8.34
C PRO A 204 8.58 6.09 9.02
N GLY A 205 8.33 4.96 8.36
CA GLY A 205 8.67 3.63 8.86
C GLY A 205 7.57 2.97 9.70
N ASP A 206 6.46 3.65 9.96
CA ASP A 206 5.27 2.99 10.48
C ASP A 206 4.70 2.02 9.44
N LEU A 207 3.94 1.03 9.90
CA LEU A 207 3.17 0.12 9.04
C LEU A 207 1.68 0.36 9.27
N ILE A 208 1.00 0.86 8.25
CA ILE A 208 -0.47 1.01 8.25
C ILE A 208 -1.07 -0.31 7.75
N LEU A 209 -2.03 -0.87 8.48
CA LEU A 209 -2.70 -2.13 8.16
C LEU A 209 -4.22 -1.96 8.18
N TRP A 210 -4.93 -2.63 7.28
CA TRP A 210 -6.39 -2.68 7.28
C TRP A 210 -6.90 -4.01 6.74
N ASP A 211 -8.01 -4.48 7.30
CA ASP A 211 -8.77 -5.60 6.75
C ASP A 211 -9.21 -5.25 5.32
N SER A 212 -9.01 -6.14 4.34
CA SER A 212 -9.38 -5.88 2.94
C SER A 212 -10.87 -5.54 2.75
N ARG A 213 -11.72 -5.87 3.73
CA ARG A 213 -13.15 -5.52 3.77
C ARG A 213 -13.40 -4.10 4.28
N THR A 214 -12.45 -3.44 4.92
CA THR A 214 -12.60 -2.05 5.39
C THR A 214 -12.72 -1.12 4.19
N ILE A 215 -13.72 -0.24 4.16
CA ILE A 215 -13.83 0.82 3.16
C ILE A 215 -12.65 1.77 3.34
N HIS A 216 -11.92 2.03 2.26
CA HIS A 216 -10.71 2.83 2.31
C HIS A 216 -10.48 3.57 0.99
N GLY A 217 -9.54 4.52 0.99
CA GLY A 217 -9.16 5.26 -0.20
C GLY A 217 -8.06 6.27 0.07
N GLY A 218 -7.54 6.89 -0.99
CA GLY A 218 -6.62 8.01 -0.89
C GLY A 218 -7.31 9.32 -0.54
N ARG A 219 -6.77 10.05 0.45
CA ARG A 219 -7.14 11.44 0.73
C ARG A 219 -5.98 12.37 0.42
N VAL A 220 -6.24 13.41 -0.38
CA VAL A 220 -5.26 14.48 -0.64
C VAL A 220 -5.34 15.49 0.49
N GLY A 221 -4.19 15.83 1.08
CA GLY A 221 -4.10 16.82 2.15
C GLY A 221 -4.25 18.27 1.67
N ASP A 222 -4.16 19.19 2.63
CA ASP A 222 -4.31 20.64 2.36
C ASP A 222 -3.10 21.21 1.59
N GLY A 223 -1.95 20.54 1.68
CA GLY A 223 -0.68 20.99 1.15
C GLY A 223 0.07 21.91 2.12
N LEU A 224 1.38 21.98 1.95
CA LEU A 224 2.25 22.85 2.75
C LEU A 224 2.35 24.25 2.13
N VAL A 225 2.77 25.24 2.92
CA VAL A 225 3.17 26.53 2.37
C VAL A 225 4.45 26.34 1.57
N SER A 226 4.40 26.70 0.28
CA SER A 226 5.57 26.61 -0.60
C SER A 226 6.66 27.58 -0.12
N SER A 227 7.83 27.04 0.20
CA SER A 227 9.02 27.82 0.55
C SER A 227 10.16 27.47 -0.40
N PRO A 228 10.82 28.46 -1.02
CA PRO A 228 12.01 28.23 -1.85
C PRO A 228 13.18 27.59 -1.08
N LEU A 229 13.18 27.74 0.25
CA LEU A 229 14.22 27.22 1.15
C LEU A 229 13.92 25.80 1.64
N ALA A 230 12.71 25.27 1.40
CA ALA A 230 12.36 23.93 1.86
C ALA A 230 13.12 22.88 1.03
N PRO A 231 13.70 21.85 1.68
CA PRO A 231 14.32 20.74 0.97
C PRO A 231 13.30 20.09 0.03
N SER A 232 13.79 19.65 -1.12
CA SER A 232 12.95 19.04 -2.14
C SER A 232 12.64 17.60 -1.76
N SER A 233 11.38 17.37 -1.43
CA SER A 233 10.86 16.04 -1.09
C SER A 233 9.60 15.77 -1.89
N LEU A 234 9.32 14.48 -2.10
CA LEU A 234 7.99 14.03 -2.50
C LEU A 234 6.98 14.40 -1.40
N ALA A 235 5.70 14.51 -1.76
CA ALA A 235 4.62 14.60 -0.79
C ALA A 235 4.28 13.24 -0.16
N ARG A 236 4.41 12.18 -0.96
CA ARG A 236 4.14 10.80 -0.54
C ARG A 236 5.12 9.86 -1.21
N LEU A 237 5.63 8.92 -0.43
CA LEU A 237 6.37 7.75 -0.89
C LEU A 237 6.00 6.61 0.06
N SER A 238 5.19 5.67 -0.42
CA SER A 238 4.77 4.51 0.36
C SER A 238 4.90 3.24 -0.49
N VAL A 239 5.29 2.13 0.14
CA VAL A 239 5.30 0.81 -0.49
C VAL A 239 4.10 0.02 0.05
N THR A 240 3.25 -0.48 -0.83
CA THR A 240 2.15 -1.36 -0.42
C THR A 240 2.68 -2.75 -0.11
N VAL A 241 2.19 -3.37 0.95
CA VAL A 241 2.60 -4.69 1.41
C VAL A 241 1.42 -5.41 2.05
N ALA A 242 1.18 -6.63 1.61
CA ALA A 242 0.30 -7.58 2.25
C ALA A 242 1.02 -8.91 2.28
N MET A 243 0.80 -9.71 3.31
CA MET A 243 1.35 -11.06 3.38
C MET A 243 0.29 -12.03 3.84
N VAL A 244 0.42 -13.28 3.43
CA VAL A 244 -0.42 -14.41 3.86
C VAL A 244 0.44 -15.66 4.01
N PRO A 245 0.00 -16.68 4.76
CA PRO A 245 0.69 -17.95 4.83
C PRO A 245 0.87 -18.56 3.44
N ARG A 246 2.07 -19.06 3.16
CA ARG A 246 2.38 -19.75 1.89
C ARG A 246 1.37 -20.86 1.57
N ALA A 247 0.92 -21.58 2.61
CA ALA A 247 -0.06 -22.66 2.50
C ALA A 247 -1.44 -22.22 1.95
N ARG A 248 -1.74 -20.91 1.89
CA ARG A 248 -2.96 -20.39 1.23
C ARG A 248 -2.85 -20.37 -0.29
N ALA A 249 -1.64 -20.44 -0.86
CA ALA A 249 -1.43 -20.43 -2.30
C ALA A 249 -1.27 -21.85 -2.86
N THR A 250 -1.88 -22.11 -4.02
CA THR A 250 -1.66 -23.39 -4.72
C THR A 250 -0.25 -23.41 -5.35
N PRO A 251 0.29 -24.60 -5.68
CA PRO A 251 1.56 -24.71 -6.40
C PRO A 251 1.62 -23.88 -7.70
N GLU A 252 0.50 -23.79 -8.43
CA GLU A 252 0.37 -23.01 -9.67
C GLU A 252 0.47 -21.51 -9.40
N VAL A 253 -0.14 -21.03 -8.31
CA VAL A 253 -0.01 -19.63 -7.88
C VAL A 253 1.44 -19.32 -7.51
N LEU A 254 2.09 -20.17 -6.72
CA LEU A 254 3.49 -19.99 -6.34
C LEU A 254 4.42 -19.99 -7.55
N GLN A 255 4.18 -20.86 -8.54
CA GLN A 255 4.92 -20.87 -9.79
C GLN A 255 4.68 -19.58 -10.58
N ALA A 256 3.42 -19.17 -10.77
CA ALA A 256 3.05 -17.96 -11.50
C ALA A 256 3.70 -16.71 -10.89
N ARG A 257 3.77 -16.64 -9.56
CA ARG A 257 4.43 -15.55 -8.82
C ARG A 257 5.92 -15.49 -9.07
N ARG A 258 6.63 -16.62 -8.98
CA ARG A 258 8.07 -16.71 -9.29
C ARG A 258 8.35 -16.30 -10.73
N GLU A 259 7.57 -16.83 -11.69
CA GLU A 259 7.70 -16.43 -13.09
C GLU A 259 7.37 -14.95 -13.30
N GLY A 260 6.39 -14.43 -12.56
CA GLY A 260 5.99 -13.05 -12.59
C GLY A 260 7.11 -12.13 -12.13
N PHE A 261 7.76 -12.45 -11.01
CA PHE A 261 8.96 -11.76 -10.54
C PHE A 261 10.06 -11.75 -11.60
N LEU A 262 10.42 -12.92 -12.16
CA LEU A 262 11.45 -13.02 -13.22
C LEU A 262 11.13 -12.18 -14.47
N LYS A 263 9.84 -11.94 -14.74
CA LYS A 263 9.35 -11.18 -15.89
C LYS A 263 9.01 -9.72 -15.54
N GLY A 264 9.27 -9.27 -14.30
CA GLY A 264 8.91 -7.94 -13.81
C GLY A 264 7.40 -7.66 -13.79
N ARG A 265 6.57 -8.70 -13.63
CA ARG A 265 5.11 -8.58 -13.54
C ARG A 265 4.70 -8.27 -12.11
N ILE A 266 3.69 -7.43 -11.99
CA ILE A 266 2.98 -7.16 -10.74
C ILE A 266 1.71 -8.01 -10.61
N PHE A 267 1.24 -8.15 -9.38
CA PHE A 267 0.05 -8.88 -8.95
C PHE A 267 -0.82 -7.96 -8.08
N ASN A 268 -1.97 -8.45 -7.64
CA ASN A 268 -2.82 -7.72 -6.70
C ASN A 268 -2.26 -7.79 -5.25
N HIS A 269 -3.00 -7.17 -4.32
CA HIS A 269 -2.69 -7.20 -2.90
C HIS A 269 -2.85 -8.59 -2.25
N SER A 270 -3.55 -9.54 -2.88
CA SER A 270 -3.83 -10.87 -2.35
C SER A 270 -2.74 -11.87 -2.77
N PRO A 271 -1.72 -12.17 -1.95
CA PRO A 271 -0.53 -12.88 -2.43
C PRO A 271 -0.82 -14.33 -2.83
N HIS A 272 -1.92 -14.91 -2.32
CA HIS A 272 -2.36 -16.26 -2.61
C HIS A 272 -3.21 -16.39 -3.89
N GLU A 273 -3.39 -15.29 -4.62
CA GLU A 273 -4.05 -15.27 -5.92
C GLU A 273 -3.05 -14.93 -7.03
N ALA A 274 -3.16 -15.59 -8.19
CA ALA A 274 -2.31 -15.29 -9.36
C ALA A 274 -2.88 -14.17 -10.25
N GLY A 275 -4.00 -13.55 -9.83
CA GLY A 275 -4.69 -12.51 -10.58
C GLY A 275 -3.99 -11.15 -10.54
N THR A 276 -4.20 -10.37 -11.59
CA THR A 276 -3.96 -8.91 -11.55
C THR A 276 -5.23 -8.25 -11.04
N SER A 277 -5.12 -7.17 -10.26
CA SER A 277 -6.31 -6.48 -9.73
C SER A 277 -7.27 -6.11 -10.86
N SER A 278 -8.56 -6.23 -10.60
CA SER A 278 -9.64 -5.79 -11.50
C SER A 278 -9.85 -4.26 -11.48
N GLY A 279 -9.12 -3.56 -10.60
CA GLY A 279 -9.17 -2.10 -10.45
C GLY A 279 -8.11 -1.36 -11.26
N THR A 280 -7.39 -0.45 -10.61
CA THR A 280 -6.48 0.51 -11.26
C THR A 280 -5.13 -0.07 -11.69
N LEU A 281 -4.79 -1.29 -11.26
CA LEU A 281 -3.52 -1.93 -11.60
C LEU A 281 -3.62 -2.65 -12.95
N ALA A 282 -3.08 -2.05 -14.00
CA ALA A 282 -2.86 -2.74 -15.26
C ALA A 282 -1.48 -3.40 -15.28
N SER A 283 -1.42 -4.74 -15.33
CA SER A 283 -0.15 -5.46 -15.55
C SER A 283 0.30 -5.28 -17.01
N ARG A 284 1.44 -4.60 -17.20
CA ARG A 284 2.13 -4.55 -18.49
C ARG A 284 3.56 -5.02 -18.30
N SER A 285 3.88 -6.19 -18.87
CA SER A 285 5.26 -6.65 -19.00
C SER A 285 6.07 -5.60 -19.75
N THR A 286 7.15 -5.11 -19.14
CA THR A 286 8.07 -4.20 -19.83
C THR A 286 9.19 -5.01 -20.45
N LYS A 287 9.49 -4.79 -21.74
CA LYS A 287 10.56 -5.48 -22.49
C LYS A 287 11.99 -5.22 -21.96
N ARG A 288 12.14 -4.49 -20.85
CA ARG A 288 13.40 -3.93 -20.33
C ARG A 288 13.57 -4.15 -18.82
N HIS A 289 12.95 -5.18 -18.25
CA HIS A 289 13.17 -5.51 -16.84
C HIS A 289 14.58 -6.10 -16.66
N SER A 290 15.43 -5.40 -15.91
CA SER A 290 16.66 -5.96 -15.36
C SER A 290 16.27 -6.63 -14.05
N MET A 291 16.56 -7.93 -13.94
CA MET A 291 16.16 -8.72 -12.79
C MET A 291 16.90 -8.24 -11.53
N THR A 292 16.13 -7.90 -10.50
CA THR A 292 16.66 -7.65 -9.16
C THR A 292 17.26 -8.93 -8.58
N GLU A 293 18.48 -8.88 -8.07
CA GLU A 293 19.02 -9.97 -7.26
C GLU A 293 18.40 -9.90 -5.86
N LEU A 294 17.65 -10.94 -5.49
CA LEU A 294 17.05 -11.07 -4.16
C LEU A 294 17.96 -11.91 -3.26
N ASN A 295 18.12 -11.47 -2.02
CA ASN A 295 18.75 -12.29 -0.99
C ASN A 295 17.80 -13.41 -0.52
N GLU A 296 18.30 -14.37 0.28
CA GLU A 296 17.52 -15.51 0.76
C GLU A 296 16.22 -15.10 1.49
N SER A 297 16.28 -14.06 2.31
CA SER A 297 15.13 -13.58 3.07
C SER A 297 14.02 -13.00 2.18
N GLN A 298 14.40 -12.41 1.04
CA GLN A 298 13.50 -11.87 0.02
C GLN A 298 12.96 -12.97 -0.89
N LEU A 299 13.80 -13.92 -1.31
CA LEU A 299 13.39 -15.10 -2.07
C LEU A 299 12.36 -15.94 -1.31
N ALA A 300 12.48 -16.00 0.01
CA ALA A 300 11.51 -16.66 0.89
C ALA A 300 10.12 -15.98 0.91
N LEU A 301 9.93 -14.81 0.29
CA LEU A 301 8.63 -14.14 0.19
C LEU A 301 7.91 -14.37 -1.15
N LEU A 302 8.57 -15.03 -2.12
CA LEU A 302 7.97 -15.35 -3.43
C LEU A 302 6.90 -16.43 -3.33
#